data_AF-A0A7S3J2T9-F1
#
_entry.id   AF-A0A7S3J2T9-F1
#
_cell.length_a   1.000
_cell.length_b   1.000
_cell.length_c   1.000
_cell.angle_alpha   90.00
_cell.angle_beta   90.00
_cell.angle_gamma   90.00
#
_symmetry.space_group_name_H-M   'P 1'
#
loop_
_entity.id
_entity.type
_entity.pdbx_description
1 polymer ?
#
loop_
_entity_poly.entity_id
_entity_poly.type
_entity_poly.pdbx_seq_one_letter_code
_entity_poly.pdbx_strand_id
1 'polypeptide(L)'
;IINMEEPTKNKPVSSKEPSRLEGQVESPANAPEQSTLPKHDFWIDSRYYAIKLLGEGAFGSVYLVFDDLSEEYFALKMARQKKFDEIIQNEIEIMKKLELSGNQNSTFVTHLHDYNTSRGIMMSSKGDLLGADVPYFITEYASEGDLATSIVRNDEMFKKGIPEAAVFNIFKQLLLGVEGIHQQGFVHLDLKPDNILIMSQTNVCISDFAQC
;
A
#
# COMPACT_ATOMS: atom_id res chain seq x y z
N ILE A 1 -53.40 -85.86 -17.28
CA ILE A 1 -54.86 -85.72 -17.54
C ILE A 1 -55.21 -84.27 -17.25
N ILE A 2 -55.68 -83.49 -18.23
CA ILE A 2 -56.37 -82.19 -18.09
C ILE A 2 -55.51 -81.03 -17.50
N ASN A 3 -55.45 -79.80 -18.04
CA ASN A 3 -55.89 -79.22 -19.33
C ASN A 3 -55.12 -77.89 -19.59
N MET A 4 -55.30 -77.28 -20.79
CA MET A 4 -55.47 -75.82 -21.12
C MET A 4 -54.67 -74.76 -20.31
N GLU A 5 -54.10 -73.65 -20.83
CA GLU A 5 -53.90 -73.05 -22.18
C GLU A 5 -52.86 -71.90 -22.00
N GLU A 6 -52.43 -71.01 -22.92
CA GLU A 6 -52.80 -70.58 -24.29
C GLU A 6 -51.50 -70.27 -25.12
N PRO A 7 -51.53 -69.82 -26.40
CA PRO A 7 -50.38 -70.01 -27.33
C PRO A 7 -49.69 -68.75 -27.93
N THR A 8 -48.53 -69.01 -28.56
CA THR A 8 -47.86 -68.26 -29.66
C THR A 8 -47.31 -66.83 -29.41
N LYS A 9 -45.99 -66.59 -29.44
CA LYS A 9 -45.01 -66.54 -30.57
C LYS A 9 -45.03 -65.23 -31.41
N ASN A 10 -44.00 -64.36 -31.26
CA ASN A 10 -42.95 -64.13 -32.29
C ASN A 10 -41.93 -63.01 -31.95
N LYS A 11 -40.68 -63.23 -32.41
CA LYS A 11 -39.64 -62.23 -32.80
C LYS A 11 -39.42 -62.42 -34.34
N PRO A 12 -38.56 -61.67 -35.10
CA PRO A 12 -37.61 -60.58 -34.79
C PRO A 12 -38.01 -59.26 -35.54
N VAL A 13 -37.24 -58.19 -35.86
CA VAL A 13 -35.83 -58.01 -36.31
C VAL A 13 -35.24 -56.62 -35.96
N SER A 14 -34.05 -56.65 -35.36
CA SER A 14 -32.88 -55.73 -35.45
C SER A 14 -32.97 -54.38 -36.21
N SER A 15 -32.44 -53.33 -35.55
CA SER A 15 -31.53 -52.36 -36.18
C SER A 15 -30.32 -52.02 -35.29
N LYS A 16 -29.16 -51.83 -35.95
CA LYS A 16 -27.86 -51.25 -35.53
C LYS A 16 -28.00 -49.92 -34.74
N GLU A 17 -27.04 -49.35 -33.99
CA GLU A 17 -25.60 -49.55 -33.66
C GLU A 17 -25.27 -48.62 -32.44
N PRO A 18 -24.02 -48.24 -32.09
CA PRO A 18 -22.86 -49.02 -31.62
C PRO A 18 -22.42 -48.64 -30.17
N SER A 19 -21.29 -49.19 -29.70
CA SER A 19 -20.67 -48.94 -28.39
C SER A 19 -20.09 -47.53 -28.17
N ARG A 20 -20.10 -47.01 -26.93
CA ARG A 20 -19.28 -45.86 -26.52
C ARG A 20 -18.71 -45.98 -25.09
N LEU A 21 -17.44 -46.34 -25.04
CA LEU A 21 -16.36 -45.97 -24.08
C LEU A 21 -16.72 -45.69 -22.61
N GLU A 22 -16.03 -46.41 -21.71
CA GLU A 22 -15.86 -46.06 -20.31
C GLU A 22 -15.09 -44.73 -20.19
N GLY A 23 -15.69 -43.74 -19.53
CA GLY A 23 -15.03 -42.47 -19.19
C GLY A 23 -14.48 -42.53 -17.77
N GLN A 24 -13.20 -42.24 -17.60
CA GLN A 24 -12.61 -42.06 -16.27
C GLN A 24 -13.20 -40.80 -15.61
N VAL A 25 -13.53 -40.88 -14.33
CA VAL A 25 -13.91 -39.70 -13.55
C VAL A 25 -12.64 -38.96 -13.17
N GLU A 26 -12.22 -38.02 -14.01
CA GLU A 26 -11.15 -37.09 -13.68
C GLU A 26 -11.56 -36.24 -12.47
N SER A 27 -10.73 -36.24 -11.44
CA SER A 27 -10.91 -35.36 -10.27
C SER A 27 -10.82 -33.90 -10.71
N PRO A 28 -11.67 -32.98 -10.19
CA PRO A 28 -11.55 -31.55 -10.47
C PRO A 28 -10.28 -30.98 -9.81
N ALA A 29 -9.16 -31.07 -10.51
CA ALA A 29 -7.85 -30.55 -10.10
C ALA A 29 -7.78 -29.02 -10.28
N ASN A 30 -8.69 -28.30 -9.63
CA ASN A 30 -8.65 -26.86 -9.42
C ASN A 30 -8.82 -26.58 -7.91
N ALA A 31 -7.73 -26.75 -7.16
CA ALA A 31 -7.56 -25.93 -5.96
C ALA A 31 -7.47 -24.47 -6.43
N PRO A 32 -8.07 -23.49 -5.73
CA PRO A 32 -7.90 -22.09 -6.09
C PRO A 32 -6.40 -21.73 -6.04
N GLU A 33 -5.96 -20.90 -6.98
CA GLU A 33 -4.60 -20.36 -6.96
C GLU A 33 -4.36 -19.69 -5.60
N GLN A 34 -3.23 -20.00 -4.96
CA GLN A 34 -2.85 -19.35 -3.72
C GLN A 34 -2.63 -17.87 -4.03
N SER A 35 -3.43 -17.00 -3.41
CA SER A 35 -3.42 -15.57 -3.70
C SER A 35 -1.99 -15.02 -3.58
N THR A 36 -1.48 -14.47 -4.68
CA THR A 36 -0.12 -13.94 -4.84
C THR A 36 0.18 -12.72 -3.97
N LEU A 37 -0.82 -12.24 -3.22
CA LEU A 37 -0.77 -11.13 -2.29
C LEU A 37 0.42 -11.23 -1.33
N PRO A 38 1.14 -10.13 -1.08
CA PRO A 38 2.21 -10.10 -0.09
C PRO A 38 1.68 -10.38 1.32
N LYS A 39 2.52 -11.00 2.15
CA LYS A 39 2.22 -11.23 3.57
C LYS A 39 2.03 -9.89 4.28
N HIS A 40 0.88 -9.74 4.92
CA HIS A 40 0.46 -8.52 5.63
C HIS A 40 0.00 -8.81 7.06
N ASP A 41 0.01 -7.79 7.91
CA ASP A 41 -0.48 -7.83 9.29
C ASP A 41 -1.99 -7.55 9.37
N PHE A 42 -2.52 -6.68 8.49
CA PHE A 42 -3.94 -6.32 8.36
C PHE A 42 -4.21 -5.64 7.00
N TRP A 43 -5.48 -5.37 6.67
CA TRP A 43 -5.88 -4.56 5.51
C TRP A 43 -6.56 -3.25 5.91
N ILE A 44 -6.60 -2.28 4.99
CA ILE A 44 -7.33 -1.01 5.09
C ILE A 44 -8.21 -0.87 3.83
N ASP A 45 -9.48 -0.54 4.04
CA ASP A 45 -10.51 -0.24 3.01
C ASP A 45 -10.58 -1.24 1.83
N SER A 46 -10.24 -2.50 2.10
CA SER A 46 -10.22 -3.61 1.13
C SER A 46 -9.33 -3.38 -0.11
N ARG A 47 -8.32 -2.50 0.01
CA ARG A 47 -7.37 -2.17 -1.08
C ARG A 47 -5.91 -2.14 -0.62
N TYR A 48 -5.63 -1.67 0.59
CA TYR A 48 -4.26 -1.53 1.08
C TYR A 48 -3.93 -2.63 2.09
N TYR A 49 -2.89 -3.41 1.81
CA TYR A 49 -2.38 -4.43 2.74
C TYR A 49 -1.21 -3.87 3.54
N ALA A 50 -1.32 -3.81 4.87
CA ALA A 50 -0.26 -3.33 5.75
C ALA A 50 0.84 -4.39 5.90
N ILE A 51 1.99 -4.16 5.26
CA ILE A 51 3.10 -5.12 5.16
C ILE A 51 4.03 -5.03 6.37
N LYS A 52 4.29 -3.81 6.86
CA LYS A 52 5.25 -3.54 7.94
C LYS A 52 5.03 -2.15 8.53
N LEU A 53 5.10 -2.02 9.86
CA LEU A 53 5.27 -0.73 10.53
C LEU A 53 6.65 -0.12 10.19
N LEU A 54 6.67 1.07 9.60
CA LEU A 54 7.89 1.81 9.28
C LEU A 54 8.33 2.71 10.44
N GLY A 55 7.39 3.36 11.12
CA GLY A 55 7.68 4.22 12.28
C GLY A 55 6.44 4.60 13.07
N GLU A 56 6.66 5.03 14.31
CA GLU A 56 5.63 5.62 15.18
C GLU A 56 6.06 7.01 15.62
N GLY A 57 5.22 8.01 15.34
CA GLY A 57 5.42 9.40 15.76
C GLY A 57 4.52 9.78 16.93
N ALA A 58 4.59 11.06 17.32
CA ALA A 58 3.70 11.62 18.34
C ALA A 58 2.22 11.60 17.92
N PHE A 59 1.94 11.79 16.62
CA PHE A 59 0.59 12.00 16.07
C PHE A 59 -0.01 10.74 15.43
N GLY A 60 0.83 9.85 14.90
CA GLY A 60 0.40 8.77 14.02
C GLY A 60 1.39 7.60 13.92
N SER A 61 0.98 6.56 13.21
CA SER A 61 1.85 5.44 12.79
C SER A 61 1.97 5.44 11.27
N VAL A 62 3.17 5.13 10.75
CA VAL A 62 3.46 5.02 9.32
C VAL A 62 3.71 3.54 8.98
N TYR A 63 3.00 3.02 7.99
CA TYR A 63 3.10 1.64 7.51
C TYR A 63 3.56 1.60 6.06
N LEU A 64 4.41 0.62 5.73
CA LEU A 64 4.57 0.15 4.36
C LEU A 64 3.30 -0.61 4.00
N VAL A 65 2.63 -0.17 2.93
CA VAL A 65 1.47 -0.85 2.37
C VAL A 65 1.74 -1.31 0.94
N PHE A 66 1.02 -2.34 0.52
CA PHE A 66 0.85 -2.72 -0.90
C PHE A 66 -0.56 -2.33 -1.36
N ASP A 67 -0.68 -1.72 -2.53
CA ASP A 67 -1.96 -1.35 -3.15
C ASP A 67 -2.41 -2.43 -4.15
N ASP A 68 -3.53 -3.10 -3.86
CA ASP A 68 -4.10 -4.14 -4.73
C ASP A 68 -4.53 -3.63 -6.12
N LEU A 69 -4.70 -2.30 -6.28
CA LEU A 69 -5.17 -1.69 -7.51
C LEU A 69 -4.04 -1.32 -8.49
N SER A 70 -2.86 -0.97 -7.99
CA SER A 70 -1.69 -0.61 -8.82
C SER A 70 -0.55 -1.64 -8.79
N GLU A 71 -0.62 -2.62 -7.89
CA GLU A 71 0.46 -3.59 -7.60
C GLU A 71 1.78 -2.93 -7.09
N GLU A 72 1.69 -1.74 -6.48
CA GLU A 72 2.84 -0.98 -5.98
C GLU A 72 2.88 -0.81 -4.45
N TYR A 73 4.03 -0.36 -3.95
CA TYR A 73 4.30 -0.15 -2.52
C TYR A 73 4.28 1.34 -2.15
N PHE A 74 3.58 1.68 -1.06
CA PHE A 74 3.39 3.05 -0.59
C PHE A 74 3.59 3.18 0.92
N ALA A 75 3.68 4.41 1.42
CA ALA A 75 3.67 4.72 2.84
C ALA A 75 2.28 5.23 3.26
N LEU A 76 1.62 4.54 4.21
CA LEU A 76 0.34 4.94 4.78
C LEU A 76 0.55 5.55 6.18
N LYS A 77 0.16 6.81 6.37
CA LYS A 77 0.14 7.48 7.70
C LYS A 77 -1.29 7.53 8.23
N MET A 78 -1.49 7.11 9.48
CA MET A 78 -2.80 7.12 10.16
C MET A 78 -2.72 7.64 11.60
N ALA A 79 -3.79 8.24 12.10
CA ALA A 79 -3.87 8.73 13.49
C ALA A 79 -3.90 7.56 14.50
N ARG A 80 -3.09 7.66 15.57
CA ARG A 80 -3.10 6.65 16.66
C ARG A 80 -4.19 6.88 17.71
N GLN A 81 -4.71 8.10 17.79
CA GLN A 81 -5.70 8.53 18.78
C GLN A 81 -6.57 9.63 18.16
N LYS A 82 -7.88 9.58 18.40
CA LYS A 82 -8.89 10.52 17.84
C LYS A 82 -8.56 12.01 17.97
N LYS A 83 -7.77 12.40 18.98
CA LYS A 83 -7.29 13.78 19.19
C LYS A 83 -6.27 14.26 18.16
N PHE A 84 -5.77 13.37 17.29
CA PHE A 84 -4.82 13.66 16.22
C PHE A 84 -5.45 13.59 14.83
N ASP A 85 -6.74 13.25 14.73
CA ASP A 85 -7.47 13.19 13.46
C ASP A 85 -7.38 14.51 12.69
N GLU A 86 -7.51 15.64 13.41
CA GLU A 86 -7.39 17.00 12.86
C GLU A 86 -5.99 17.30 12.32
N ILE A 87 -4.93 16.70 12.88
CA ILE A 87 -3.54 16.87 12.40
C ILE A 87 -3.36 16.15 11.06
N ILE A 88 -3.83 14.89 10.96
CA ILE A 88 -3.79 14.12 9.70
C ILE A 88 -4.61 14.81 8.60
N GLN A 89 -5.78 15.37 8.94
CA GLN A 89 -6.61 16.13 7.99
C GLN A 89 -5.96 17.45 7.57
N ASN A 90 -5.29 18.18 8.47
CA ASN A 90 -4.50 19.36 8.10
C ASN A 90 -3.37 18.99 7.12
N GLU A 91 -2.65 17.90 7.40
CA GLU A 91 -1.56 17.40 6.56
C GLU A 91 -2.02 17.08 5.13
N ILE A 92 -3.19 16.43 4.99
CA ILE A 92 -3.86 16.17 3.71
C ILE A 92 -4.16 17.48 2.96
N GLU A 93 -4.73 18.48 3.64
CA GLU A 93 -5.07 19.78 3.04
C GLU A 93 -3.86 20.66 2.72
N ILE A 94 -2.70 20.40 3.35
CA ILE A 94 -1.41 21.00 2.97
C ILE A 94 -0.89 20.33 1.70
N MET A 95 -0.77 19.00 1.67
CA MET A 95 -0.23 18.26 0.53
C MET A 95 -1.03 18.52 -0.75
N LYS A 96 -2.37 18.56 -0.67
CA LYS A 96 -3.24 18.98 -1.79
C LYS A 96 -2.87 20.35 -2.39
N LYS A 97 -2.52 21.34 -1.56
CA LYS A 97 -2.16 22.69 -2.03
C LYS A 97 -0.76 22.70 -2.66
N LEU A 98 0.16 21.90 -2.13
CA LEU A 98 1.49 21.70 -2.72
C LEU A 98 1.38 21.06 -4.11
N GLU A 99 0.52 20.05 -4.27
CA GLU A 99 0.21 19.39 -5.55
C GLU A 99 -0.48 20.34 -6.54
N LEU A 100 -1.59 20.98 -6.13
CA LEU A 100 -2.38 21.92 -6.95
C LEU A 100 -1.60 23.16 -7.39
N SER A 101 -0.42 23.43 -6.82
CA SER A 101 0.46 24.52 -7.24
C SER A 101 0.92 24.41 -8.69
N GLY A 102 1.00 23.19 -9.24
CA GLY A 102 1.54 22.92 -10.58
C GLY A 102 3.02 23.29 -10.77
N ASN A 103 3.71 23.72 -9.71
CA ASN A 103 5.11 24.12 -9.78
C ASN A 103 6.02 22.87 -9.85
N GLN A 104 6.99 22.87 -10.76
CA GLN A 104 8.03 21.83 -10.86
C GLN A 104 8.79 21.60 -9.53
N ASN A 105 8.85 22.61 -8.65
CA ASN A 105 9.41 22.47 -7.31
C ASN A 105 8.66 21.49 -6.38
N SER A 106 7.41 21.13 -6.70
CA SER A 106 6.67 20.10 -5.93
C SER A 106 7.40 18.76 -5.91
N THR A 107 8.26 18.48 -6.90
CA THR A 107 9.14 17.29 -6.98
C THR A 107 10.00 17.05 -5.72
N PHE A 108 10.18 18.06 -4.86
CA PHE A 108 11.02 17.98 -3.64
C PHE A 108 10.21 17.98 -2.33
N VAL A 109 8.90 17.71 -2.40
CA VAL A 109 8.03 17.32 -1.27
C VAL A 109 7.40 15.96 -1.57
N THR A 110 7.05 15.15 -0.56
CA THR A 110 6.33 13.87 -0.77
C THR A 110 4.95 14.10 -1.39
N HIS A 111 4.59 13.35 -2.43
CA HIS A 111 3.29 13.49 -3.08
C HIS A 111 2.20 12.63 -2.43
N LEU A 112 0.97 13.14 -2.47
CA LEU A 112 -0.23 12.49 -1.98
C LEU A 112 -0.80 11.55 -3.06
N HIS A 113 -0.77 10.24 -2.83
CA HIS A 113 -1.31 9.25 -3.76
C HIS A 113 -2.81 9.02 -3.54
N ASP A 114 -3.25 8.93 -2.28
CA ASP A 114 -4.64 8.75 -1.90
C ASP A 114 -4.86 9.20 -0.44
N TYR A 115 -6.11 9.42 -0.03
CA TYR A 115 -6.49 9.72 1.34
C TYR A 115 -7.96 9.35 1.58
N ASN A 116 -8.26 8.78 2.74
CA ASN A 116 -9.63 8.47 3.12
C ASN A 116 -9.80 8.50 4.65
N THR A 117 -11.02 8.23 5.11
CA THR A 117 -11.31 7.93 6.51
C THR A 117 -11.84 6.50 6.60
N SER A 118 -10.99 5.59 7.06
CA SER A 118 -11.32 4.16 7.16
C SER A 118 -12.39 3.95 8.22
N ARG A 119 -13.50 3.30 7.85
CA ARG A 119 -14.69 3.16 8.69
C ARG A 119 -14.65 1.88 9.52
N GLY A 120 -14.02 1.93 10.70
CA GLY A 120 -14.25 0.99 11.79
C GLY A 120 -13.83 -0.48 11.59
N ILE A 121 -13.13 -0.82 10.49
CA ILE A 121 -12.65 -2.19 10.21
C ILE A 121 -11.11 -2.23 10.15
N MET A 122 -10.44 -1.80 11.23
CA MET A 122 -9.08 -2.26 11.53
C MET A 122 -9.16 -3.67 12.13
N MET A 123 -9.30 -4.68 11.27
CA MET A 123 -9.29 -6.09 11.69
C MET A 123 -7.86 -6.52 12.06
N SER A 124 -7.57 -6.55 13.36
CA SER A 124 -6.32 -7.09 13.91
C SER A 124 -6.61 -8.10 15.01
N SER A 125 -5.91 -9.23 14.98
CA SER A 125 -5.96 -10.30 15.99
C SER A 125 -5.38 -9.90 17.37
N LYS A 126 -5.14 -8.61 17.61
CA LYS A 126 -4.49 -8.07 18.83
C LYS A 126 -5.20 -6.88 19.48
N GLY A 127 -6.21 -6.28 18.85
CA GLY A 127 -6.76 -4.96 19.26
C GLY A 127 -5.79 -3.80 18.95
N ASP A 128 -6.19 -2.53 19.04
CA ASP A 128 -7.52 -1.97 19.30
C ASP A 128 -7.73 -0.71 18.45
N LEU A 129 -8.78 -0.66 17.63
CA LEU A 129 -9.43 0.56 17.12
C LEU A 129 -10.83 0.20 16.53
N LEU A 130 -11.60 -0.59 17.27
CA LEU A 130 -12.91 -1.10 16.83
C LEU A 130 -13.97 0.02 16.82
N GLY A 131 -14.59 0.25 15.67
CA GLY A 131 -15.77 1.12 15.53
C GLY A 131 -15.51 2.63 15.55
N ALA A 132 -14.26 3.07 15.37
CA ALA A 132 -13.93 4.47 15.10
C ALA A 132 -13.66 4.68 13.60
N ASP A 133 -14.13 5.81 13.08
CA ASP A 133 -13.64 6.38 11.81
C ASP A 133 -12.22 6.93 12.04
N VAL A 134 -11.24 6.52 11.23
CA VAL A 134 -9.82 6.89 11.36
C VAL A 134 -9.31 7.51 10.06
N PRO A 135 -8.84 8.78 10.06
CA PRO A 135 -8.26 9.38 8.87
C PRO A 135 -6.87 8.79 8.57
N TYR A 136 -6.60 8.57 7.29
CA TYR A 136 -5.30 8.16 6.79
C TYR A 136 -5.00 8.80 5.43
N PHE A 137 -3.71 8.85 5.09
CA PHE A 137 -3.26 9.16 3.74
C PHE A 137 -2.14 8.24 3.27
N ILE A 138 -1.95 8.20 1.97
CA ILE A 138 -0.97 7.41 1.25
C ILE A 138 0.00 8.37 0.54
N THR A 139 1.30 8.17 0.70
CA THR A 139 2.35 8.82 -0.11
C THR A 139 3.23 7.79 -0.78
N GLU A 140 4.08 8.23 -1.71
CA GLU A 140 5.21 7.46 -2.22
C GLU A 140 6.03 6.82 -1.09
N TYR A 141 6.61 5.63 -1.35
CA TYR A 141 7.50 4.94 -0.40
C TYR A 141 8.98 5.16 -0.75
N ALA A 142 9.70 5.85 0.13
CA ALA A 142 11.15 6.02 0.04
C ALA A 142 11.90 4.76 0.51
N SER A 143 12.33 3.91 -0.43
CA SER A 143 12.97 2.61 -0.13
C SER A 143 14.27 2.72 0.67
N GLU A 144 15.04 3.78 0.45
CA GLU A 144 16.35 3.98 1.08
C GLU A 144 16.25 4.47 2.53
N GLY A 145 15.08 5.03 2.89
CA GLY A 145 14.76 5.61 4.19
C GLY A 145 15.05 7.11 4.29
N ASP A 146 15.29 7.57 5.51
CA ASP A 146 15.52 8.96 5.85
C ASP A 146 17.02 9.35 5.88
N LEU A 147 17.29 10.66 5.81
CA LEU A 147 18.65 11.19 5.78
C LEU A 147 19.37 11.10 7.13
N ALA A 148 18.66 11.08 8.28
CA ALA A 148 19.30 10.89 9.59
C ALA A 148 19.89 9.48 9.71
N THR A 149 19.09 8.46 9.40
CA THR A 149 19.51 7.06 9.30
C THR A 149 20.64 6.89 8.29
N SER A 150 20.58 7.57 7.14
CA SER A 150 21.64 7.53 6.13
C SER A 150 22.97 8.12 6.63
N ILE A 151 22.94 9.27 7.31
CA ILE A 151 24.13 9.90 7.94
C ILE A 151 24.73 9.01 9.05
N VAL A 152 23.89 8.33 9.84
CA VAL A 152 24.31 7.50 10.98
C VAL A 152 24.70 6.08 10.57
N ARG A 153 24.26 5.58 9.41
CA ARG A 153 24.63 4.26 8.88
C ARG A 153 26.13 4.19 8.66
N ASN A 154 26.77 3.27 9.37
CA ASN A 154 28.23 3.13 9.48
C ASN A 154 28.87 2.43 8.26
N ASP A 155 28.45 2.83 7.06
CA ASP A 155 28.95 2.39 5.76
C ASP A 155 30.37 2.98 5.52
N GLU A 156 31.24 2.25 4.83
CA GLU A 156 32.59 2.69 4.42
C GLU A 156 32.57 4.03 3.65
N MET A 157 31.48 4.33 2.95
CA MET A 157 31.25 5.62 2.29
C MET A 157 30.96 6.72 3.31
N PHE A 158 29.99 6.53 4.20
CA PHE A 158 29.54 7.55 5.17
C PHE A 158 30.49 7.74 6.36
N LYS A 159 31.36 6.76 6.67
CA LYS A 159 32.52 6.93 7.58
C LYS A 159 33.46 8.06 7.17
N LYS A 160 33.43 8.51 5.91
CA LYS A 160 34.21 9.63 5.36
C LYS A 160 33.38 10.92 5.23
N GLY A 161 32.14 10.91 5.69
CA GLY A 161 31.13 11.94 5.44
C GLY A 161 30.48 11.80 4.05
N ILE A 162 29.36 12.51 3.86
CA ILE A 162 28.72 12.63 2.54
C ILE A 162 29.64 13.44 1.62
N PRO A 163 29.91 13.01 0.38
CA PRO A 163 30.71 13.79 -0.58
C PRO A 163 30.11 15.19 -0.80
N GLU A 164 30.96 16.22 -0.80
CA GLU A 164 30.54 17.63 -0.87
C GLU A 164 29.59 17.93 -2.04
N ALA A 165 29.83 17.36 -3.22
CA ALA A 165 28.94 17.48 -4.38
C ALA A 165 27.54 16.89 -4.15
N ALA A 166 27.43 15.80 -3.38
CA ALA A 166 26.15 15.23 -2.99
C ALA A 166 25.46 16.09 -1.92
N VAL A 167 26.20 16.68 -0.97
CA VAL A 167 25.67 17.65 -0.01
C VAL A 167 25.09 18.87 -0.73
N PHE A 168 25.79 19.43 -1.73
CA PHE A 168 25.27 20.52 -2.55
C PHE A 168 24.00 20.14 -3.33
N ASN A 169 23.94 18.93 -3.91
CA ASN A 169 22.76 18.46 -4.61
C ASN A 169 21.56 18.25 -3.67
N ILE A 170 21.77 17.71 -2.47
CA ILE A 170 20.74 17.59 -1.42
C ILE A 170 20.26 18.99 -1.00
N PHE A 171 21.18 19.89 -0.64
CA PHE A 171 20.86 21.24 -0.19
C PHE A 171 20.08 22.04 -1.23
N LYS A 172 20.44 21.92 -2.53
CA LYS A 172 19.68 22.54 -3.63
C LYS A 172 18.23 22.04 -3.69
N GLN A 173 18.01 20.74 -3.52
CA GLN A 173 16.65 20.16 -3.56
C GLN A 173 15.83 20.61 -2.35
N LEU A 174 16.44 20.65 -1.16
CA LEU A 174 15.80 21.17 0.04
C LEU A 174 15.38 22.64 -0.12
N LEU A 175 16.22 23.49 -0.73
CA LEU A 175 15.85 24.87 -1.02
C LEU A 175 14.66 24.99 -1.98
N LEU A 176 14.58 24.13 -3.01
CA LEU A 176 13.46 24.13 -3.96
C LEU A 176 12.16 23.60 -3.32
N GLY A 177 12.24 22.58 -2.47
CA GLY A 177 11.10 22.08 -1.69
C GLY A 177 10.58 23.12 -0.70
N VAL A 178 11.49 23.78 0.06
CA VAL A 178 11.15 24.90 0.96
C VAL A 178 10.55 26.07 0.19
N GLU A 179 11.05 26.41 -1.00
CA GLU A 179 10.43 27.41 -1.87
C GLU A 179 9.00 27.01 -2.26
N GLY A 180 8.75 25.75 -2.65
CA GLY A 180 7.41 25.25 -2.95
C GLY A 180 6.44 25.37 -1.77
N ILE A 181 6.89 25.01 -0.57
CA ILE A 181 6.13 25.13 0.69
C ILE A 181 5.78 26.60 0.99
N HIS A 182 6.78 27.49 0.92
CA HIS A 182 6.61 28.92 1.19
C HIS A 182 5.71 29.61 0.14
N GLN A 183 5.75 29.19 -1.12
CA GLN A 183 4.87 29.72 -2.17
C GLN A 183 3.38 29.40 -1.95
N GLN A 184 3.06 28.33 -1.22
CA GLN A 184 1.69 28.03 -0.78
C GLN A 184 1.32 28.68 0.57
N GLY A 185 2.21 29.49 1.15
CA GLY A 185 1.98 30.23 2.40
C GLY A 185 2.23 29.44 3.68
N PHE A 186 2.81 28.24 3.60
CA PHE A 186 3.14 27.39 4.75
C PHE A 186 4.59 27.58 5.22
N VAL A 187 4.89 27.13 6.44
CA VAL A 187 6.24 27.02 6.99
C VAL A 187 6.36 25.67 7.69
N HIS A 188 7.35 24.86 7.35
CA HIS A 188 7.43 23.46 7.81
C HIS A 188 7.58 23.30 9.34
N LEU A 189 8.29 24.24 9.97
CA LEU A 189 8.62 24.31 11.40
C LEU A 189 9.41 23.11 12.00
N ASP A 190 9.47 21.96 11.33
CA ASP A 190 10.15 20.73 11.79
C ASP A 190 11.09 20.14 10.71
N LEU A 191 11.85 21.01 10.03
CA LEU A 191 12.79 20.60 8.98
C LEU A 191 14.09 20.05 9.61
N LYS A 192 14.16 18.71 9.70
CA LYS A 192 15.28 17.93 10.26
C LYS A 192 15.63 16.74 9.35
N PRO A 193 16.83 16.14 9.45
CA PRO A 193 17.24 15.04 8.55
C PRO A 193 16.32 13.81 8.60
N ASP A 194 15.64 13.56 9.72
CA ASP A 194 14.65 12.49 9.89
C ASP A 194 13.42 12.69 8.98
N ASN A 195 13.10 13.95 8.66
CA ASN A 195 11.96 14.37 7.81
C ASN A 195 12.41 14.61 6.34
N ILE A 196 13.65 14.24 5.99
CA ILE A 196 14.15 14.25 4.60
C ILE A 196 14.25 12.81 4.11
N LEU A 197 13.41 12.44 3.16
CA LEU A 197 13.39 11.09 2.60
C LEU A 197 14.28 10.99 1.36
N ILE A 198 14.93 9.84 1.20
CA ILE A 198 15.80 9.52 0.06
C ILE A 198 14.99 8.71 -0.95
N MET A 199 14.62 9.36 -2.05
CA MET A 199 13.82 8.77 -3.13
C MET A 199 14.68 8.02 -4.14
N SER A 200 15.95 8.42 -4.30
CA SER A 200 16.94 7.72 -5.13
C SER A 200 18.36 8.12 -4.72
N GLN A 201 19.37 7.53 -5.38
CA GLN A 201 20.79 7.92 -5.22
C GLN A 201 21.07 9.41 -5.48
N THR A 202 20.18 10.12 -6.18
CA THR A 202 20.33 11.55 -6.49
C THR A 202 19.25 12.43 -5.89
N ASN A 203 18.08 11.86 -5.53
CA ASN A 203 16.87 12.62 -5.25
C ASN A 203 16.43 12.50 -3.78
N VAL A 204 16.07 13.64 -3.20
CA VAL A 204 15.48 13.74 -1.84
C VAL A 204 14.21 14.57 -1.86
N CYS A 205 13.28 14.30 -0.94
CA CYS A 205 12.09 15.10 -0.74
C CYS A 205 11.85 15.39 0.76
N ILE A 206 11.12 16.46 1.04
CA ILE A 206 10.69 16.87 2.38
C ILE A 206 9.36 16.19 2.72
N SER A 207 9.22 15.68 3.95
CA SER A 207 8.04 14.95 4.44
C SER A 207 7.60 15.41 5.84
N ASP A 208 6.51 14.83 6.37
CA ASP A 208 5.92 15.10 7.69
C ASP A 208 5.50 16.56 7.91
N PHE A 209 4.39 16.96 7.27
CA PHE A 209 3.83 18.33 7.34
C PHE A 209 2.94 18.55 8.58
N ALA A 210 3.06 17.69 9.60
CA ALA A 210 2.20 17.68 10.78
C ALA A 210 2.36 18.91 11.71
N GLN A 211 3.37 19.76 11.48
CA GLN A 211 3.64 20.98 12.26
C GLN A 211 3.52 22.29 11.44
N CYS A 212 2.99 22.22 10.21
CA CYS A 212 2.78 23.36 9.30
C CYS A 212 1.56 24.25 9.62
#